data_AF-A0A9D4RDV4-F1
#
_entry.id   AF-A0A9D4RDV4-F1
#
_cell.length_a   1.000
_cell.length_b   1.000
_cell.length_c   1.000
_cell.angle_alpha   90.00
_cell.angle_beta   90.00
_cell.angle_gamma   90.00
#
_symmetry.space_group_name_H-M   'P 1'
#
loop_
_entity.id
_entity.type
_entity.pdbx_description
1 polymer ?
#
loop_
_entity_poly.entity_id
_entity_poly.type
_entity_poly.pdbx_seq_one_letter_code
_entity_poly.pdbx_strand_id
1 'polypeptide(L)'
;MYMYRISAEVTQFKEGINQVFGLWDIMASHPEVCLPLLSRAPEPLTRTTLRDLFEPVYSVAGSNNRAQEEETVYAWEAFLQDIEGVLCCP
;
A
#
# COMPACT_ATOMS: atom_id res chain seq x y z
N MET A 1 7.77 -1.39 -31.43
CA MET A 1 7.27 -0.19 -32.15
C MET A 1 6.14 0.52 -31.37
N TYR A 2 6.30 0.76 -30.06
CA TYR A 2 5.38 1.58 -29.25
C TYR A 2 6.09 2.76 -28.55
N MET A 3 7.38 2.62 -28.25
CA MET A 3 8.21 3.66 -27.61
C MET A 3 8.41 4.94 -28.45
N TYR A 4 8.35 4.86 -29.79
CA TYR A 4 8.55 6.04 -30.66
C TYR A 4 7.38 7.03 -30.65
N ARG A 5 6.17 6.59 -30.29
CA ARG A 5 4.99 7.47 -30.30
C ARG A 5 4.97 8.46 -29.14
N ILE A 6 5.71 8.17 -28.08
CA ILE A 6 5.76 8.97 -26.85
C ILE A 6 7.19 9.47 -26.56
N SER A 7 8.09 9.42 -27.54
CA SER A 7 9.51 9.70 -27.31
C SER A 7 9.77 11.16 -26.94
N ALA A 8 8.97 12.08 -27.46
CA ALA A 8 9.07 13.50 -27.12
C ALA A 8 8.66 13.76 -25.67
N GLU A 9 7.54 13.18 -25.24
CA GLU A 9 6.99 13.28 -23.89
C GLU A 9 7.92 12.64 -22.86
N VAL A 10 8.47 11.46 -23.18
CA VAL A 10 9.46 10.79 -22.33
C VAL A 10 10.73 11.63 -22.24
N THR A 11 11.20 12.24 -23.33
CA THR A 11 12.39 13.10 -23.30
C THR A 11 12.16 14.34 -22.45
N GLN A 12 11.04 15.03 -22.66
CA GLN A 12 10.66 16.21 -21.89
C GLN A 12 10.52 15.89 -20.39
N PHE A 13 9.92 14.75 -20.05
CA PHE A 13 9.80 14.30 -18.66
C PHE A 13 11.16 14.11 -17.99
N LYS A 14 12.10 13.44 -18.68
CA LYS A 14 13.48 13.24 -18.19
C LYS A 14 14.22 14.56 -18.01
N GLU A 15 14.15 15.43 -19.01
CA GLU A 15 14.78 16.76 -18.97
C GLU A 15 14.22 17.63 -17.84
N GLY A 16 12.91 17.57 -17.61
CA GLY A 16 12.23 18.29 -16.53
C GLY A 16 12.68 17.82 -15.14
N ILE A 17 12.74 16.51 -14.91
CA ILE A 17 13.24 15.96 -13.64
C ILE A 17 14.72 16.28 -13.45
N ASN A 18 15.54 16.20 -14.51
CA ASN A 18 16.96 16.53 -14.44
C ASN A 18 17.26 18.00 -14.09
N GLN A 19 16.30 18.92 -14.24
CA GLN A 19 16.46 20.29 -13.72
C GLN A 19 16.70 20.33 -12.20
N VAL A 20 16.26 19.31 -11.49
CA VAL A 20 16.52 19.15 -10.06
C VAL A 20 17.81 18.37 -9.88
N PHE A 21 18.96 19.06 -9.96
CA PHE A 21 20.28 18.48 -9.66
C PHE A 21 20.62 17.16 -10.39
N GLY A 22 20.12 16.96 -11.62
CA GLY A 22 20.34 15.70 -12.37
C GLY A 22 19.58 14.50 -11.78
N LEU A 23 18.46 14.74 -11.11
CA LEU A 23 17.71 13.71 -10.37
C LEU A 23 17.31 12.52 -11.25
N TRP A 24 16.93 12.71 -12.51
CA TRP A 24 16.58 11.58 -13.38
C TRP A 24 17.79 10.67 -13.63
N ASP A 25 18.98 11.23 -13.86
CA ASP A 25 20.19 10.45 -14.07
C ASP A 25 20.58 9.64 -12.83
N ILE A 26 20.37 10.22 -11.64
CA ILE A 26 20.55 9.53 -10.35
C ILE A 26 19.53 8.38 -10.22
N MET A 27 18.24 8.65 -10.48
CA MET A 27 17.18 7.64 -10.41
C MET A 27 17.40 6.50 -11.39
N ALA A 28 17.87 6.80 -12.60
CA ALA A 28 18.18 5.81 -13.63
C ALA A 28 19.40 4.94 -13.27
N SER A 29 20.35 5.50 -12.50
CA SER A 29 21.53 4.77 -12.01
C SER A 29 21.22 3.89 -10.79
N HIS A 30 20.18 4.24 -10.02
CA HIS A 30 19.78 3.56 -8.78
C HIS A 30 18.27 3.26 -8.73
N PRO A 31 17.72 2.52 -9.70
CA PRO A 31 16.28 2.28 -9.79
C PRO A 31 15.72 1.58 -8.54
N GLU A 32 16.51 0.74 -7.87
CA GLU A 32 16.14 0.03 -6.65
C GLU A 32 15.83 0.95 -5.46
N VAL A 33 16.47 2.11 -5.39
CA VAL A 33 16.23 3.11 -4.33
C VAL A 33 14.95 3.89 -4.63
N CYS A 34 14.68 4.15 -5.92
CA CYS A 34 13.56 4.96 -6.35
C CYS A 34 12.25 4.18 -6.46
N LEU A 35 12.32 2.88 -6.77
CA LEU A 35 11.16 2.01 -6.92
C LEU A 35 10.22 2.06 -5.69
N PRO A 36 10.68 1.88 -4.43
CA PRO A 36 9.80 1.96 -3.26
C PRO A 36 9.30 3.37 -2.95
N LEU A 37 9.96 4.42 -3.45
CA LEU A 37 9.56 5.82 -3.24
C LEU A 37 8.49 6.27 -4.23
N LEU A 38 8.62 5.86 -5.48
CA LEU A 38 7.75 6.28 -6.59
C LEU A 38 6.62 5.29 -6.88
N SER A 39 6.77 4.05 -6.42
CA SER A 39 5.83 2.97 -6.64
C SER A 39 5.43 2.39 -5.29
N ARG A 40 4.22 1.83 -5.22
CA ARG A 40 3.83 1.02 -4.07
C ARG A 40 4.73 -0.21 -4.02
N ALA A 41 5.66 -0.26 -3.07
CA ALA A 41 6.35 -1.50 -2.73
C ALA A 41 5.30 -2.51 -2.22
N PRO A 42 5.32 -3.76 -2.68
CA PRO A 42 4.41 -4.78 -2.18
C PRO A 42 4.83 -5.17 -0.75
N GLU A 43 4.42 -4.37 0.23
CA GLU A 43 4.37 -4.82 1.61
C GLU A 43 3.06 -5.60 1.82
N PRO A 44 3.11 -6.80 2.40
CA PRO A 44 1.90 -7.52 2.75
C PRO A 44 1.07 -6.67 3.71
N LEU A 45 -0.23 -6.53 3.43
CA LEU A 45 -1.15 -5.89 4.35
C LEU A 45 -1.18 -6.71 5.64
N THR A 46 -0.85 -6.05 6.75
CA THR A 46 -0.92 -6.69 8.07
C THR A 46 -2.28 -6.44 8.73
N ARG A 47 -2.69 -7.29 9.66
CA ARG A 47 -3.83 -7.11 10.57
C ARG A 47 -3.70 -5.78 11.29
N THR A 48 -2.50 -5.43 11.74
CA THR A 48 -2.21 -4.15 12.39
C THR A 48 -2.49 -2.99 11.45
N THR A 49 -1.99 -3.05 10.21
CA THR A 49 -2.26 -2.02 9.19
C THR A 49 -3.75 -1.88 8.90
N LEU A 50 -4.49 -2.99 8.79
CA LEU A 50 -5.94 -2.94 8.56
C LEU A 50 -6.67 -2.36 9.77
N ARG A 51 -6.32 -2.76 10.99
CA ARG A 51 -6.90 -2.18 12.21
C ARG A 51 -6.67 -0.66 12.28
N ASP A 52 -5.49 -0.20 11.89
CA ASP A 52 -5.17 1.23 11.92
C ASP A 52 -5.90 2.02 10.80
N LEU A 53 -6.43 1.34 9.78
CA LEU A 53 -7.20 1.94 8.68
C LEU A 53 -8.72 1.95 8.92
N PHE A 54 -9.24 1.16 9.86
CA PHE A 54 -10.67 1.02 10.12
C PHE A 54 -11.01 1.28 11.58
N GLU A 55 -11.98 2.15 11.83
CA GLU A 55 -12.53 2.39 13.17
C GLU A 55 -13.96 1.86 13.22
N PRO A 56 -14.23 0.76 13.97
CA PRO A 56 -15.57 0.24 14.11
C PRO A 56 -16.49 1.23 14.82
N VAL A 57 -17.59 1.60 14.17
CA VAL A 57 -18.65 2.42 14.77
C VAL A 57 -19.68 1.50 15.39
N TYR A 58 -19.72 1.50 16.71
CA TYR A 58 -20.62 0.63 17.46
C TYR A 58 -21.94 1.32 17.83
N SER A 59 -22.98 0.51 17.93
CA SER A 59 -24.23 0.85 18.59
C SER A 59 -24.02 1.14 20.09
N VAL A 60 -25.04 1.73 20.71
CA VAL A 60 -25.03 2.04 22.16
C VAL A 60 -24.75 0.77 22.97
N ALA A 61 -23.93 0.92 24.01
CA ALA A 61 -23.57 -0.15 24.93
C ALA A 61 -24.81 -0.81 25.55
N GLY A 62 -24.83 -2.14 25.58
CA GLY A 62 -25.96 -2.93 26.12
C GLY A 62 -27.12 -3.16 25.14
N SER A 63 -27.06 -2.62 23.92
CA SER A 63 -28.00 -3.01 22.86
C SER A 63 -27.69 -4.43 22.34
N ASN A 64 -28.71 -5.14 21.85
CA ASN A 64 -28.49 -6.43 21.18
C ASN A 64 -27.56 -6.29 19.95
N ASN A 65 -27.61 -5.14 19.29
CA ASN A 65 -26.74 -4.81 18.16
C ASN A 65 -25.27 -4.73 18.60
N ARG A 66 -24.99 -4.12 19.76
CA ARG A 66 -23.63 -3.99 20.29
C ARG A 66 -22.95 -5.36 20.48
N ALA A 67 -23.67 -6.34 21.02
CA ALA A 67 -23.11 -7.68 21.23
C ALA A 67 -22.78 -8.38 19.89
N GLN A 68 -23.66 -8.26 18.90
CA GLN A 68 -23.44 -8.84 17.56
C GLN A 68 -22.30 -8.14 16.81
N GLU A 69 -22.16 -6.83 16.96
CA GLU A 69 -21.06 -6.05 16.39
C GLU A 69 -19.71 -6.48 16.98
N GLU A 70 -19.63 -6.65 18.30
CA GLU A 70 -18.41 -7.10 18.99
C GLU A 70 -18.01 -8.52 18.56
N GLU A 71 -18.97 -9.43 18.44
CA GLU A 71 -18.73 -10.78 17.92
C GLU A 71 -18.23 -10.75 16.46
N THR A 72 -18.80 -9.87 15.64
CA THR A 72 -18.40 -9.69 14.25
C THR A 72 -16.97 -9.15 14.13
N VAL A 73 -16.63 -8.13 14.92
CA VAL A 73 -15.26 -7.56 14.96
C VAL A 73 -14.26 -8.60 15.44
N TYR A 74 -14.61 -9.40 16.47
CA TYR A 74 -13.76 -10.49 16.94
C TYR A 74 -13.52 -11.55 15.85
N ALA A 75 -14.58 -11.99 15.16
CA ALA A 75 -14.45 -12.95 14.06
C ALA A 75 -13.60 -12.42 12.91
N TRP A 76 -13.75 -11.13 12.58
CA TRP A 76 -12.91 -10.44 11.59
C TRP A 76 -11.44 -10.42 12.00
N GLU A 77 -11.13 -10.10 13.25
CA GLU A 77 -9.75 -10.09 13.74
C GLU A 77 -9.10 -11.48 13.73
N ALA A 78 -9.85 -12.52 14.10
CA ALA A 78 -9.40 -13.90 14.03
C ALA A 78 -9.09 -14.32 12.59
N PHE A 79 -9.98 -13.98 11.64
CA PHE A 79 -9.77 -14.24 10.22
C PHE A 79 -8.51 -13.55 9.67
N LEU A 80 -8.27 -12.28 10.05
CA LEU A 80 -7.07 -11.56 9.64
C LEU A 80 -5.80 -12.21 10.21
N GLN A 81 -5.84 -12.65 11.47
CA GLN A 81 -4.73 -13.36 12.10
C GLN A 81 -4.42 -14.69 11.40
N ASP A 82 -5.44 -15.43 10.97
CA ASP A 82 -5.26 -16.70 10.25
C ASP A 82 -4.60 -16.48 8.89
N ILE A 83 -5.03 -15.46 8.13
CA ILE A 83 -4.42 -15.15 6.82
C ILE A 83 -2.95 -14.76 6.99
N GLU A 84 -2.62 -13.95 7.99
CA GLU A 84 -1.23 -13.58 8.27
C GLU A 84 -0.38 -14.78 8.71
N GLY A 85 -0.93 -15.63 9.59
CA GLY A 85 -0.24 -16.82 10.11
C GLY A 85 0.07 -17.85 9.02
N VAL A 86 -0.80 -17.99 8.01
CA VAL A 86 -0.57 -18.87 6.85
C VAL A 86 0.58 -18.37 5.97
N LEU A 87 0.88 -17.07 5.96
CA LEU A 87 2.01 -16.49 5.22
C LEU A 87 3.37 -16.64 5.94
N CYS A 88 3.39 -17.13 7.19
CA CYS A 88 4.60 -17.28 8.00
C CYS A 88 5.18 -18.70 8.05
N CYS A 89 4.73 -19.65 7.23
CA CYS A 89 5.41 -20.94 7.05
C CYS A 89 6.02 -21.05 5.63
N PRO A 90 7.31 -21.45 5.51
CA PRO A 90 8.01 -21.56 4.23
C PRO A 90 7.48 -22.70 3.34
#